data_AF-A0A3C1X2B5-F1
#
_entry.id   AF-A0A3C1X2B5-F1
#
_cell.length_a   1.000
_cell.length_b   1.000
_cell.length_c   1.000
_cell.angle_alpha   90.00
_cell.angle_beta   90.00
_cell.angle_gamma   90.00
#
_symmetry.space_group_name_H-M   'P 1'
#
loop_
_entity.id
_entity.type
_entity.pdbx_description
1 polymer ?
#
loop_
_entity_poly.entity_id
_entity_poly.type
_entity_poly.pdbx_seq_one_letter_code
_entity_poly.pdbx_strand_id
1 'polypeptide(L)'
;MLQALARQQFFCVLNRFYPAHSMKTGLQQGITADLTWIVDASMVITLGGDARATVFSTPNMILLMERAAREALRPFLEPGEESVGVDVNIRHLAGTGMGDTVVGTAVVTAVEGRRIHFQVECRAGTRLLGQGTHVRAVVPTAKIIENLNSLTPNASAMNLSASPADLPALSTLQVTVRDRIAHVVLNRPSALNAVDVRMTGELEQLVSWLAGHAQQVRAVLISGAGRAFCAGDDVRELPAIPIEQARALSLRQAQLYLAFERLPQTIIALVNGDAFGGGCVLACAADLRLACHSARFAMPEIRLGWPPGYGLAQLTALVGKSRALQLCLTGDPISSSQALDWGLINELVPAGQLQARGRQLCDRLLQLPAEALRATKQLIHLDEGSQPKVAHRADTEAYIRCLQGPDAIEGLNAFAEKRPPKFTEP
;
A
#
# COMPACT_ATOMS: atom_id res chain seq x y z
N MET A 1 21.39 -26.69 14.24
CA MET A 1 21.30 -26.07 15.57
C MET A 1 20.65 -24.68 15.53
N LEU A 2 21.07 -23.75 14.65
CA LEU A 2 20.44 -22.42 14.50
C LEU A 2 18.98 -22.44 13.99
N GLN A 3 18.60 -23.38 13.11
CA GLN A 3 17.19 -23.54 12.68
C GLN A 3 16.25 -24.08 13.79
N ALA A 4 16.79 -24.80 14.78
CA ALA A 4 16.02 -25.30 15.92
C ALA A 4 15.76 -24.20 16.96
N LEU A 5 16.72 -23.29 17.14
CA LEU A 5 16.61 -22.11 18.01
C LEU A 5 15.63 -21.07 17.47
N ALA A 6 15.61 -20.83 16.16
CA ALA A 6 14.63 -19.93 15.52
C ALA A 6 13.19 -20.47 15.57
N ARG A 7 13.00 -21.79 15.37
CA ARG A 7 11.70 -22.46 15.60
C ARG A 7 11.26 -22.35 17.06
N GLN A 8 12.17 -22.50 18.02
CA GLN A 8 11.85 -22.37 19.45
C GLN A 8 11.45 -20.95 19.86
N GLN A 9 12.07 -19.90 19.31
CA GLN A 9 11.71 -18.51 19.67
C GLN A 9 10.32 -18.10 19.16
N PHE A 10 9.92 -18.52 17.95
CA PHE A 10 8.56 -18.27 17.44
C PHE A 10 7.50 -19.13 18.17
N PHE A 11 7.81 -20.39 18.48
CA PHE A 11 6.93 -21.29 19.25
C PHE A 11 6.74 -20.84 20.71
N CYS A 12 7.75 -20.23 21.33
CA CYS A 12 7.70 -19.79 22.73
C CYS A 12 6.75 -18.60 22.94
N VAL A 13 6.60 -17.73 21.92
CA VAL A 13 5.70 -16.56 21.99
C VAL A 13 4.23 -16.96 21.87
N LEU A 14 3.89 -17.96 21.04
CA LEU A 14 2.51 -18.43 20.88
C LEU A 14 2.02 -19.33 22.02
N ASN A 15 2.91 -20.07 22.70
CA ASN A 15 2.52 -20.97 23.80
C ASN A 15 2.41 -20.27 25.18
N ARG A 16 3.06 -19.11 25.40
CA ARG A 16 3.14 -18.50 26.74
C ARG A 16 1.94 -17.69 27.20
N PHE A 17 0.93 -17.44 26.35
CA PHE A 17 -0.06 -16.37 26.63
C PHE A 17 -1.54 -16.67 26.34
N TYR A 18 -1.93 -17.93 26.10
CA TYR A 18 -3.33 -18.27 25.86
C TYR A 18 -3.82 -19.30 26.89
N PRO A 19 -4.53 -18.87 27.96
CA PRO A 19 -5.23 -19.83 28.80
C PRO A 19 -6.30 -20.55 27.95
N ALA A 20 -6.38 -21.87 28.13
CA ALA A 20 -7.52 -22.66 27.69
C ALA A 20 -8.81 -22.08 28.32
N HIS A 21 -9.96 -22.41 27.73
CA HIS A 21 -11.31 -22.15 28.25
C HIS A 21 -12.07 -20.95 27.63
N SER A 22 -12.30 -21.04 26.32
CA SER A 22 -13.68 -21.03 25.80
C SER A 22 -13.73 -21.92 24.57
N MET A 23 -14.58 -22.96 24.58
CA MET A 23 -14.81 -23.77 23.38
C MET A 23 -15.54 -22.92 22.34
N LYS A 24 -15.17 -23.09 21.07
CA LYS A 24 -15.88 -22.44 19.97
C LYS A 24 -17.25 -23.10 19.75
N THR A 25 -18.31 -22.42 20.13
CA THR A 25 -19.68 -22.91 20.02
C THR A 25 -20.01 -23.29 18.57
N GLY A 26 -20.52 -24.50 18.36
CA GLY A 26 -20.91 -24.99 17.02
C GLY A 26 -19.78 -25.57 16.17
N LEU A 27 -18.51 -25.35 16.53
CA LEU A 27 -17.37 -25.98 15.85
C LEU A 27 -17.14 -27.39 16.43
N GLN A 28 -17.19 -28.40 15.57
CA GLN A 28 -17.03 -29.80 15.94
C GLN A 28 -16.24 -30.59 14.89
N GLN A 29 -15.78 -31.77 15.28
CA GLN A 29 -15.12 -32.71 14.38
C GLN A 29 -16.02 -33.06 13.18
N GLY A 30 -15.42 -33.24 12.01
CA GLY A 30 -16.11 -33.61 10.77
C GLY A 30 -16.56 -32.43 9.90
N ILE A 31 -16.47 -31.20 10.38
CA ILE A 31 -16.68 -30.01 9.54
C ILE A 31 -15.66 -30.04 8.41
N THR A 32 -16.17 -29.84 7.19
CA THR A 32 -15.36 -29.90 5.96
C THR A 32 -15.57 -28.62 5.16
N ALA A 33 -14.49 -28.14 4.54
CA ALA A 33 -14.58 -27.12 3.50
C ALA A 33 -13.68 -27.48 2.33
N ASP A 34 -14.21 -27.18 1.14
CA ASP A 34 -13.52 -27.32 -0.13
C ASP A 34 -13.25 -25.95 -0.71
N LEU A 35 -12.05 -25.78 -1.27
CA LEU A 35 -11.67 -24.60 -2.03
C LEU A 35 -11.15 -25.06 -3.38
N THR A 36 -11.72 -24.51 -4.46
CA THR A 36 -11.39 -24.90 -5.83
C THR A 36 -10.63 -23.79 -6.52
N TRP A 37 -9.49 -24.12 -7.15
CA TRP A 37 -8.73 -23.22 -8.02
C TRP A 37 -8.56 -23.80 -9.41
N ILE A 38 -8.37 -22.92 -10.39
CA ILE A 38 -7.85 -23.26 -11.72
C ILE A 38 -6.38 -22.90 -11.72
N VAL A 39 -5.50 -23.84 -12.06
CA VAL A 39 -4.05 -23.61 -12.04
C VAL A 39 -3.66 -22.67 -13.18
N ASP A 40 -3.19 -21.47 -12.86
CA ASP A 40 -2.71 -20.49 -13.84
C ASP A 40 -1.18 -20.35 -13.86
N ALA A 41 -0.67 -19.47 -14.73
CA ALA A 41 0.75 -19.23 -14.93
C ALA A 41 1.51 -18.73 -13.69
N SER A 42 0.83 -18.08 -12.73
CA SER A 42 1.42 -17.66 -11.46
C SER A 42 1.58 -18.81 -10.46
N MET A 43 0.91 -19.94 -10.69
CA MET A 43 0.83 -21.04 -9.74
C MET A 43 1.80 -22.19 -10.02
N VAL A 44 2.47 -22.15 -11.17
CA VAL A 44 3.30 -23.23 -11.68
C VAL A 44 4.79 -22.93 -11.56
N ILE A 45 5.60 -23.98 -11.62
CA ILE A 45 7.05 -23.91 -11.78
C ILE A 45 7.46 -24.71 -13.02
N THR A 46 8.48 -24.21 -13.71
CA THR A 46 9.08 -24.91 -14.86
C THR A 46 10.30 -25.67 -14.38
N LEU A 47 10.25 -27.00 -14.45
CA LEU A 47 11.35 -27.86 -14.02
C LEU A 47 12.43 -27.93 -15.10
N GLY A 48 13.68 -27.64 -14.71
CA GLY A 48 14.84 -27.73 -15.62
C GLY A 48 14.82 -26.75 -16.80
N GLY A 49 13.93 -25.74 -16.78
CA GLY A 49 13.79 -24.77 -17.88
C GLY A 49 13.05 -25.29 -19.12
N ASP A 50 12.54 -26.53 -19.12
CA ASP A 50 11.72 -27.04 -20.21
C ASP A 50 10.26 -26.65 -20.00
N ALA A 51 9.73 -25.78 -20.87
CA ALA A 51 8.36 -25.27 -20.79
C ALA A 51 7.28 -26.37 -20.77
N ARG A 52 7.59 -27.58 -21.29
CA ARG A 52 6.68 -28.74 -21.25
C ARG A 52 6.62 -29.38 -19.87
N ALA A 53 7.63 -29.16 -19.02
CA ALA A 53 7.71 -29.65 -17.64
C ALA A 53 7.21 -28.58 -16.64
N THR A 54 6.08 -27.97 -16.95
CA THR A 54 5.43 -26.94 -16.11
C THR A 54 4.41 -27.60 -15.19
N VAL A 55 4.62 -27.51 -13.88
CA VAL A 55 3.81 -28.21 -12.87
C VAL A 55 3.31 -27.26 -11.80
N PHE A 56 2.11 -27.53 -11.28
CA PHE A 56 1.56 -26.85 -10.11
C PHE A 56 2.53 -26.93 -8.93
N SER A 57 2.86 -25.78 -8.36
CA SER A 57 3.95 -25.69 -7.41
C SER A 57 3.55 -26.20 -6.02
N THR A 58 4.49 -26.86 -5.32
CA THR A 58 4.29 -27.31 -3.93
C THR A 58 3.82 -26.17 -3.01
N PRO A 59 4.39 -24.94 -3.07
CA PRO A 59 3.92 -23.83 -2.24
C PRO A 59 2.44 -23.47 -2.47
N ASN A 60 1.99 -23.41 -3.73
CA ASN A 60 0.59 -23.09 -4.03
C ASN A 60 -0.36 -24.22 -3.64
N MET A 61 0.08 -25.47 -3.78
CA MET A 61 -0.66 -26.63 -3.30
C MET A 61 -0.87 -26.58 -1.77
N ILE A 62 0.17 -26.22 -1.01
CA ILE A 62 0.09 -26.01 0.44
C ILE A 62 -0.85 -24.85 0.76
N LEU A 63 -0.73 -23.73 0.05
CA LEU A 63 -1.55 -22.54 0.25
C LEU A 63 -3.05 -22.82 0.02
N LEU A 64 -3.37 -23.63 -1.00
CA LEU A 64 -4.74 -24.06 -1.29
C LEU A 64 -5.34 -24.85 -0.11
N MET A 65 -4.63 -25.86 0.38
CA MET A 65 -5.03 -26.63 1.57
C MET A 65 -5.13 -25.76 2.83
N GLU A 66 -4.19 -24.84 3.01
CA GLU A 66 -4.21 -23.91 4.13
C GLU A 66 -5.47 -23.02 4.11
N ARG A 67 -5.82 -22.49 2.92
CA ARG A 67 -7.00 -21.64 2.75
C ARG A 67 -8.30 -22.43 2.88
N ALA A 68 -8.36 -23.68 2.41
CA ALA A 68 -9.50 -24.57 2.68
C ALA A 68 -9.74 -24.72 4.19
N ALA A 69 -8.68 -24.92 4.98
CA ALA A 69 -8.79 -24.99 6.44
C ALA A 69 -9.23 -23.66 7.07
N ARG A 70 -8.86 -22.52 6.48
CA ARG A 70 -9.34 -21.20 6.91
C ARG A 70 -10.84 -21.03 6.60
N GLU A 71 -11.28 -21.43 5.41
CA GLU A 71 -12.69 -21.36 5.01
C GLU A 71 -13.58 -22.24 5.91
N ALA A 72 -13.10 -23.42 6.32
CA ALA A 72 -13.80 -24.27 7.28
C ALA A 72 -14.07 -23.58 8.63
N LEU A 73 -13.22 -22.63 9.04
CA LEU A 73 -13.37 -21.89 10.29
C LEU A 73 -14.18 -20.62 10.16
N ARG A 74 -14.21 -20.00 8.97
CA ARG A 74 -14.79 -18.67 8.75
C ARG A 74 -16.20 -18.51 9.33
N PRO A 75 -17.14 -19.49 9.21
CA PRO A 75 -18.48 -19.36 9.78
C PRO A 75 -18.53 -19.31 11.32
N PHE A 76 -17.46 -19.71 12.00
CA PHE A 76 -17.37 -19.85 13.45
C PHE A 76 -16.51 -18.78 14.12
N LEU A 77 -15.98 -17.82 13.36
CA LEU A 77 -15.20 -16.71 13.91
C LEU A 77 -16.13 -15.60 14.41
N GLU A 78 -15.88 -15.09 15.61
CA GLU A 78 -16.60 -13.92 16.11
C GLU A 78 -15.99 -12.63 15.51
N PRO A 79 -16.73 -11.51 15.50
CA PRO A 79 -16.16 -10.21 15.13
C PRO A 79 -14.90 -9.89 15.94
N GLY A 80 -13.81 -9.57 15.23
CA GLY A 80 -12.51 -9.27 15.84
C GLY A 80 -11.63 -10.49 16.11
N GLU A 81 -12.01 -11.68 15.62
CA GLU A 81 -11.15 -12.86 15.62
C GLU A 81 -10.71 -13.24 14.20
N GLU A 82 -9.51 -13.82 14.13
CA GLU A 82 -8.95 -14.40 12.91
C GLU A 82 -8.38 -15.79 13.20
N SER A 83 -8.15 -16.58 12.14
CA SER A 83 -7.45 -17.87 12.26
C SER A 83 -6.07 -17.84 11.60
N VAL A 84 -5.05 -18.26 12.35
CA VAL A 84 -3.65 -18.31 11.90
C VAL A 84 -3.14 -19.74 11.90
N GLY A 85 -2.39 -20.13 10.86
CA GLY A 85 -1.73 -21.43 10.81
C GLY A 85 -0.61 -21.49 11.85
N VAL A 86 -0.57 -22.53 12.67
CA VAL A 86 0.45 -22.73 13.71
C VAL A 86 1.29 -23.98 13.49
N ASP A 87 0.79 -24.96 12.75
CA ASP A 87 1.54 -26.13 12.32
C ASP A 87 1.02 -26.65 10.98
N VAL A 88 1.94 -26.99 10.08
CA VAL A 88 1.65 -27.43 8.71
C VAL A 88 2.57 -28.59 8.36
N ASN A 89 2.00 -29.77 8.12
CA ASN A 89 2.76 -30.95 7.72
C ASN A 89 2.09 -31.63 6.53
N ILE A 90 2.61 -31.34 5.33
CA ILE A 90 2.03 -31.75 4.06
C ILE A 90 3.06 -32.52 3.23
N ARG A 91 2.63 -33.64 2.65
CA ARG A 91 3.41 -34.40 1.67
C ARG A 91 2.88 -34.11 0.27
N HIS A 92 3.80 -33.86 -0.65
CA HIS A 92 3.51 -33.79 -2.08
C HIS A 92 3.63 -35.20 -2.66
N LEU A 93 2.56 -35.68 -3.31
CA LEU A 93 2.43 -37.03 -3.83
C LEU A 93 2.43 -37.09 -5.36
N ALA A 94 1.86 -36.09 -6.03
CA ALA A 94 1.80 -36.03 -7.50
C ALA A 94 1.66 -34.59 -8.02
N GLY A 95 2.15 -34.35 -9.23
CA GLY A 95 2.01 -33.06 -9.93
C GLY A 95 0.76 -32.98 -10.81
N THR A 96 0.37 -31.75 -11.15
CA THR A 96 -0.68 -31.41 -12.12
C THR A 96 -0.23 -30.23 -12.98
N GLY A 97 -0.86 -30.00 -14.13
CA GLY A 97 -0.45 -28.97 -15.09
C GLY A 97 -1.26 -27.67 -14.98
N MET A 98 -0.86 -26.69 -15.80
CA MET A 98 -1.63 -25.46 -16.00
C MET A 98 -2.99 -25.77 -16.65
N GLY A 99 -4.04 -25.05 -16.25
CA GLY A 99 -5.41 -25.25 -16.72
C GLY A 99 -6.19 -26.33 -15.95
N ASP A 100 -5.51 -27.17 -15.16
CA ASP A 100 -6.19 -28.17 -14.34
C ASP A 100 -6.99 -27.49 -13.21
N THR A 101 -8.15 -28.06 -12.90
CA THR A 101 -8.92 -27.69 -11.71
C THR A 101 -8.42 -28.51 -10.53
N VAL A 102 -8.02 -27.82 -9.46
CA VAL A 102 -7.55 -28.41 -8.21
C VAL A 102 -8.47 -28.05 -7.06
N VAL A 103 -8.72 -29.01 -6.18
CA VAL A 103 -9.58 -28.84 -4.99
C VAL A 103 -8.74 -29.12 -3.75
N GLY A 104 -8.64 -28.14 -2.88
CA GLY A 104 -8.14 -28.30 -1.52
C GLY A 104 -9.29 -28.57 -0.57
N THR A 105 -9.22 -29.68 0.16
CA THR A 105 -10.22 -30.07 1.16
C THR A 105 -9.58 -30.03 2.54
N ALA A 106 -10.30 -29.49 3.51
CA ALA A 106 -9.89 -29.50 4.91
C ALA A 106 -11.02 -30.04 5.79
N VAL A 107 -10.72 -31.06 6.57
CA VAL A 107 -11.66 -31.72 7.50
C VAL A 107 -11.17 -31.51 8.92
N VAL A 108 -12.02 -30.95 9.79
CA VAL A 108 -11.73 -30.79 11.22
C VAL A 108 -11.62 -32.17 11.87
N THR A 109 -10.46 -32.50 12.43
CA THR A 109 -10.20 -33.77 13.12
C THR A 109 -10.25 -33.64 14.63
N ALA A 110 -9.94 -32.48 15.20
CA ALA A 110 -10.06 -32.20 16.63
C ALA A 110 -10.20 -30.69 16.89
N VAL A 111 -10.87 -30.36 18.00
CA VAL A 111 -11.01 -28.99 18.49
C VAL A 111 -10.51 -28.95 19.93
N GLU A 112 -9.35 -28.34 20.14
CA GLU A 112 -8.69 -28.20 21.44
C GLU A 112 -8.74 -26.73 21.88
N GLY A 113 -9.89 -26.32 22.40
CA GLY A 113 -10.15 -24.93 22.76
C GLY A 113 -10.13 -24.01 21.55
N ARG A 114 -9.07 -23.21 21.40
CA ARG A 114 -8.86 -22.31 20.25
C ARG A 114 -7.89 -22.87 19.21
N ARG A 115 -7.44 -24.12 19.36
CA ARG A 115 -6.65 -24.84 18.34
C ARG A 115 -7.53 -25.84 17.62
N ILE A 116 -7.50 -25.79 16.30
CA ILE A 116 -8.31 -26.63 15.44
C ILE A 116 -7.38 -27.42 14.56
N HIS A 117 -7.50 -28.73 14.65
CA HIS A 117 -6.71 -29.69 13.91
C HIS A 117 -7.48 -30.10 12.66
N PHE A 118 -6.78 -30.20 11.54
CA PHE A 118 -7.33 -30.55 10.26
C PHE A 118 -6.56 -31.70 9.64
N GLN A 119 -7.28 -32.59 8.99
CA GLN A 119 -6.75 -33.37 7.87
C GLN A 119 -6.97 -32.54 6.60
N VAL A 120 -5.91 -32.36 5.80
CA VAL A 120 -5.99 -31.61 4.55
C VAL A 120 -5.55 -32.45 3.37
N GLU A 121 -6.20 -32.27 2.24
CA GLU A 121 -5.81 -32.89 0.97
C GLU A 121 -5.99 -31.93 -0.21
N CYS A 122 -5.24 -32.18 -1.28
CA CYS A 122 -5.37 -31.48 -2.54
C CYS A 122 -5.50 -32.50 -3.67
N ARG A 123 -6.51 -32.35 -4.52
CA ARG A 123 -6.81 -33.26 -5.64
C ARG A 123 -6.99 -32.52 -6.96
N ALA A 124 -6.64 -33.17 -8.06
CA ALA A 124 -7.07 -32.82 -9.41
C ALA A 124 -7.96 -33.97 -9.94
N GLY A 125 -9.27 -33.77 -9.96
CA GLY A 125 -10.22 -34.85 -10.20
C GLY A 125 -10.05 -35.98 -9.16
N THR A 126 -9.79 -37.20 -9.63
CA THR A 126 -9.56 -38.36 -8.74
C THR A 126 -8.13 -38.47 -8.23
N ARG A 127 -7.18 -37.73 -8.82
CA ARG A 127 -5.75 -37.82 -8.49
C ARG A 127 -5.43 -37.00 -7.24
N LEU A 128 -4.85 -37.67 -6.24
CA LEU A 128 -4.35 -37.03 -5.03
C LEU A 128 -2.98 -36.38 -5.28
N LEU A 129 -2.91 -35.05 -5.17
CA LEU A 129 -1.70 -34.26 -5.39
C LEU A 129 -0.89 -34.10 -4.10
N GLY A 130 -1.58 -33.88 -2.98
CA GLY A 130 -0.94 -33.75 -1.68
C GLY A 130 -1.90 -34.03 -0.53
N GLN A 131 -1.35 -34.43 0.60
CA GLN A 131 -2.13 -34.67 1.82
C GLN A 131 -1.29 -34.41 3.06
N GLY A 132 -1.96 -34.11 4.17
CA GLY A 132 -1.26 -33.81 5.41
C GLY A 132 -2.17 -33.42 6.56
N THR A 133 -1.55 -32.87 7.59
CA THR A 133 -2.22 -32.31 8.75
C THR A 133 -1.93 -30.83 8.86
N HIS A 134 -2.91 -30.06 9.33
CA HIS A 134 -2.78 -28.63 9.55
C HIS A 134 -3.38 -28.27 10.91
N VAL A 135 -2.80 -27.30 11.60
CA VAL A 135 -3.36 -26.76 12.83
C VAL A 135 -3.52 -25.26 12.68
N ARG A 136 -4.73 -24.76 12.94
CA ARG A 136 -5.01 -23.32 13.01
C ARG A 136 -5.39 -22.93 14.43
N ALA A 137 -4.86 -21.79 14.89
CA ALA A 137 -5.27 -21.17 16.12
C ALA A 137 -6.22 -20.00 15.83
N VAL A 138 -7.32 -19.91 16.58
CA VAL A 138 -8.19 -18.72 16.60
C VAL A 138 -7.60 -17.71 17.57
N VAL A 139 -7.40 -16.49 17.09
CA VAL A 139 -6.70 -15.43 17.79
C VAL A 139 -7.46 -14.11 17.68
N PRO A 140 -7.59 -13.34 18.77
CA PRO A 140 -8.15 -11.99 18.71
C PRO A 140 -7.23 -11.05 17.91
N THR A 141 -7.79 -10.32 16.96
CA THR A 141 -7.03 -9.38 16.12
C THR A 141 -6.37 -8.29 16.95
N ALA A 142 -7.03 -7.80 18.00
CA ALA A 142 -6.46 -6.79 18.92
C ALA A 142 -5.13 -7.25 19.56
N LYS A 143 -5.04 -8.53 19.97
CA LYS A 143 -3.84 -9.08 20.58
C LYS A 143 -2.71 -9.31 19.58
N ILE A 144 -3.04 -9.66 18.32
CA ILE A 144 -2.05 -9.68 17.24
C ILE A 144 -1.49 -8.28 17.01
N ILE A 145 -2.36 -7.26 16.96
CA ILE A 145 -1.95 -5.86 16.78
C ILE A 145 -1.03 -5.42 17.92
N GLU A 146 -1.39 -5.68 19.17
CA GLU A 146 -0.52 -5.40 20.34
C GLU A 146 0.85 -6.05 20.22
N ASN A 147 0.90 -7.35 19.86
CA ASN A 147 2.16 -8.07 19.69
C ASN A 147 3.00 -7.51 18.54
N LEU A 148 2.41 -7.23 17.38
CA LEU A 148 3.12 -6.65 16.24
C LEU A 148 3.63 -5.25 16.56
N ASN A 149 2.85 -4.44 17.27
CA ASN A 149 3.27 -3.13 17.76
C ASN A 149 4.45 -3.25 18.74
N SER A 150 4.46 -4.27 19.61
CA SER A 150 5.58 -4.50 20.55
C SER A 150 6.89 -4.91 19.85
N LEU A 151 6.81 -5.64 18.73
CA LEU A 151 7.97 -6.08 17.95
C LEU A 151 8.50 -4.97 17.03
N THR A 152 7.65 -4.04 16.65
CA THR A 152 7.99 -2.92 15.78
C THR A 152 7.29 -1.66 16.28
N PRO A 153 7.79 -1.03 17.36
CA PRO A 153 7.14 0.12 18.00
C PRO A 153 6.92 1.31 17.05
N ASN A 154 7.66 1.37 15.93
CA ASN A 154 7.55 2.40 14.91
C ASN A 154 6.90 1.93 13.59
N ALA A 155 6.46 0.67 13.47
CA ALA A 155 5.81 0.16 12.26
C ALA A 155 4.29 0.11 12.41
N SER A 156 3.70 1.17 12.95
CA SER A 156 2.27 1.39 12.83
C SER A 156 1.99 1.75 11.37
N ALA A 157 1.23 0.94 10.62
CA ALA A 157 0.52 1.49 9.47
C ALA A 157 -0.37 2.61 10.02
N MET A 158 -0.42 3.79 9.40
CA MET A 158 -1.34 4.83 9.87
C MET A 158 -2.73 4.22 10.04
N ASN A 159 -3.14 4.05 11.30
CA ASN A 159 -4.52 3.89 11.61
C ASN A 159 -5.10 5.24 11.23
N LEU A 160 -5.85 5.28 10.13
CA LEU A 160 -6.74 6.40 9.83
C LEU A 160 -7.74 6.47 10.97
N SER A 161 -7.33 7.11 12.06
CA SER A 161 -8.20 7.42 13.17
C SER A 161 -9.03 8.59 12.69
N ALA A 162 -10.26 8.32 12.29
CA ALA A 162 -11.23 9.35 11.93
C ALA A 162 -11.40 10.33 13.11
N SER A 163 -11.20 11.62 12.85
CA SER A 163 -11.43 12.66 13.84
C SER A 163 -12.81 13.28 13.62
N PRO A 164 -13.73 13.25 14.60
CA PRO A 164 -15.01 13.94 14.51
C PRO A 164 -14.91 15.43 14.86
N ALA A 165 -13.73 15.92 15.25
CA ALA A 165 -13.52 17.32 15.63
C ALA A 165 -13.49 18.24 14.40
N ASP A 166 -13.68 19.54 14.62
CA ASP A 166 -13.52 20.55 13.56
C ASP A 166 -12.09 20.54 12.99
N LEU A 167 -11.97 21.01 11.74
CA LEU A 167 -10.66 21.10 11.08
C LEU A 167 -9.78 22.06 11.87
N PRO A 168 -8.58 21.63 12.33
CA PRO A 168 -7.68 22.50 13.07
C PRO A 168 -7.19 23.66 12.19
N ALA A 169 -6.67 24.71 12.82
CA ALA A 169 -6.03 25.79 12.10
C ALA A 169 -4.75 25.28 11.43
N LEU A 170 -4.69 25.37 10.10
CA LEU A 170 -3.57 24.93 9.27
C LEU A 170 -2.82 26.16 8.75
N SER A 171 -1.49 26.11 8.79
CA SER A 171 -0.62 27.21 8.38
C SER A 171 0.02 27.00 7.00
N THR A 172 0.17 25.74 6.60
CA THR A 172 0.74 25.33 5.31
C THR A 172 -0.32 24.84 4.33
N LEU A 173 -1.55 24.63 4.78
CA LEU A 173 -2.70 24.25 3.96
C LEU A 173 -3.82 25.28 4.12
N GLN A 174 -4.54 25.58 3.03
CA GLN A 174 -5.82 26.27 3.09
C GLN A 174 -6.93 25.30 2.70
N VAL A 175 -7.99 25.23 3.50
CA VAL A 175 -9.09 24.30 3.25
C VAL A 175 -10.40 25.07 3.30
N THR A 176 -11.19 24.93 2.25
CA THR A 176 -12.56 25.47 2.19
C THR A 176 -13.53 24.35 1.86
N VAL A 177 -14.68 24.31 2.54
CA VAL A 177 -15.72 23.31 2.28
C VAL A 177 -16.97 24.00 1.80
N ARG A 178 -17.44 23.64 0.61
CA ARG A 178 -18.67 24.16 0.02
C ARG A 178 -19.34 23.09 -0.81
N ASP A 179 -20.67 22.97 -0.71
CA ASP A 179 -21.47 22.04 -1.52
C ASP A 179 -20.98 20.58 -1.45
N ARG A 180 -20.51 20.15 -0.26
CA ARG A 180 -19.90 18.83 0.00
C ARG A 180 -18.56 18.56 -0.69
N ILE A 181 -17.89 19.60 -1.18
CA ILE A 181 -16.56 19.55 -1.78
C ILE A 181 -15.59 20.26 -0.84
N ALA A 182 -14.52 19.58 -0.44
CA ALA A 182 -13.40 20.22 0.23
C ALA A 182 -12.35 20.61 -0.81
N HIS A 183 -12.02 21.90 -0.91
CA HIS A 183 -10.92 22.39 -1.71
C HIS A 183 -9.73 22.68 -0.82
N VAL A 184 -8.69 21.87 -0.99
CA VAL A 184 -7.42 21.91 -0.27
C VAL A 184 -6.36 22.55 -1.16
N VAL A 185 -5.73 23.60 -0.66
CA VAL A 185 -4.64 24.30 -1.35
C VAL A 185 -3.36 24.17 -0.53
N LEU A 186 -2.33 23.56 -1.11
CA LEU A 186 -0.98 23.58 -0.54
C LEU A 186 -0.47 25.02 -0.60
N ASN A 187 -0.17 25.61 0.56
CA ASN A 187 0.03 27.05 0.71
C ASN A 187 1.44 27.38 1.24
N ARG A 188 2.47 26.93 0.52
CA ARG A 188 3.87 27.38 0.70
C ARG A 188 4.45 27.87 -0.64
N PRO A 189 3.83 28.85 -1.32
CA PRO A 189 4.18 29.19 -2.71
C PRO A 189 5.63 29.69 -2.87
N SER A 190 6.20 30.33 -1.84
CA SER A 190 7.62 30.75 -1.82
C SER A 190 8.60 29.57 -1.84
N ALA A 191 8.18 28.41 -1.35
CA ALA A 191 8.91 27.14 -1.41
C ALA A 191 8.38 26.20 -2.51
N LEU A 192 7.60 26.73 -3.47
CA LEU A 192 6.95 25.94 -4.52
C LEU A 192 6.09 24.79 -3.97
N ASN A 193 5.47 25.03 -2.80
CA ASN A 193 4.67 24.06 -2.07
C ASN A 193 5.41 22.77 -1.73
N ALA A 194 6.74 22.84 -1.55
CA ALA A 194 7.49 21.71 -1.02
C ALA A 194 6.93 21.26 0.34
N VAL A 195 6.95 19.97 0.60
CA VAL A 195 6.41 19.34 1.81
C VAL A 195 7.50 19.33 2.87
N ASP A 196 7.30 20.11 3.93
CA ASP A 196 8.16 20.08 5.12
C ASP A 196 7.54 19.19 6.22
N VAL A 197 8.25 19.00 7.34
CA VAL A 197 7.74 18.24 8.50
C VAL A 197 6.38 18.77 8.97
N ARG A 198 6.18 20.09 8.94
CA ARG A 198 4.93 20.72 9.36
C ARG A 198 3.78 20.38 8.42
N MET A 199 3.96 20.55 7.12
CA MET A 199 2.96 20.23 6.10
C MET A 199 2.62 18.74 6.13
N THR A 200 3.60 17.86 6.40
CA THR A 200 3.34 16.43 6.61
C THR A 200 2.35 16.22 7.77
N GLY A 201 2.59 16.86 8.92
CA GLY A 201 1.67 16.78 10.07
C GLY A 201 0.30 17.41 9.81
N GLU A 202 0.23 18.51 9.06
CA GLU A 202 -1.03 19.14 8.67
C GLU A 202 -1.84 18.30 7.66
N LEU A 203 -1.16 17.62 6.73
CA LEU A 203 -1.79 16.68 5.80
C LEU A 203 -2.33 15.43 6.54
N GLU A 204 -1.61 14.91 7.53
CA GLU A 204 -2.11 13.83 8.39
C GLU A 204 -3.38 14.25 9.17
N GLN A 205 -3.40 15.48 9.72
CA GLN A 205 -4.58 16.05 10.37
C GLN A 205 -5.75 16.19 9.39
N LEU A 206 -5.50 16.69 8.18
CA LEU A 206 -6.49 16.80 7.11
C LEU A 206 -7.09 15.42 6.75
N VAL A 207 -6.24 14.40 6.57
CA VAL A 207 -6.69 13.04 6.25
C VAL A 207 -7.55 12.46 7.37
N SER A 208 -7.13 12.61 8.63
CA SER A 208 -7.91 12.19 9.80
C SER A 208 -9.26 12.89 9.85
N TRP A 209 -9.29 14.21 9.59
CA TRP A 209 -10.50 15.01 9.54
C TRP A 209 -11.44 14.56 8.42
N LEU A 210 -10.93 14.40 7.19
CA LEU A 210 -11.70 13.91 6.04
C LEU A 210 -12.34 12.55 6.34
N ALA A 211 -11.59 11.62 6.96
CA ALA A 211 -12.11 10.32 7.33
C ALA A 211 -13.32 10.41 8.30
N GLY A 212 -13.30 11.36 9.24
CA GLY A 212 -14.42 11.60 10.17
C GLY A 212 -15.61 12.35 9.57
N HIS A 213 -15.45 12.97 8.40
CA HIS A 213 -16.44 13.87 7.81
C HIS A 213 -17.00 13.37 6.48
N ALA A 214 -17.07 12.06 6.28
CA ALA A 214 -17.53 11.42 5.04
C ALA A 214 -18.99 11.75 4.64
N GLN A 215 -19.80 12.22 5.58
CA GLN A 215 -21.18 12.66 5.31
C GLN A 215 -21.22 14.12 4.82
N GLN A 216 -20.38 14.99 5.39
CA GLN A 216 -20.31 16.41 5.01
C GLN A 216 -19.48 16.62 3.74
N VAL A 217 -18.39 15.87 3.56
CA VAL A 217 -17.49 15.96 2.41
C VAL A 217 -17.54 14.67 1.61
N ARG A 218 -17.88 14.80 0.33
CA ARG A 218 -17.97 13.67 -0.62
C ARG A 218 -16.88 13.68 -1.68
N ALA A 219 -16.32 14.84 -1.99
CA ALA A 219 -15.20 14.98 -2.93
C ALA A 219 -14.16 15.96 -2.40
N VAL A 220 -12.91 15.77 -2.78
CA VAL A 220 -11.78 16.61 -2.41
C VAL A 220 -11.07 17.07 -3.68
N LEU A 221 -10.86 18.38 -3.80
CA LEU A 221 -9.97 18.98 -4.79
C LEU A 221 -8.66 19.35 -4.09
N ILE A 222 -7.51 18.94 -4.63
CA ILE A 222 -6.19 19.31 -4.11
C ILE A 222 -5.44 20.10 -5.18
N SER A 223 -4.90 21.27 -4.84
CA SER A 223 -4.10 22.11 -5.74
C SER A 223 -2.95 22.80 -5.00
N GLY A 224 -1.97 23.34 -5.72
CA GLY A 224 -0.92 24.18 -5.13
C GLY A 224 -1.21 25.67 -5.28
N ALA A 225 -0.83 26.47 -4.28
CA ALA A 225 -0.81 27.92 -4.41
C ALA A 225 0.32 28.38 -5.34
N GLY A 226 0.05 29.40 -6.17
CA GLY A 226 1.05 29.98 -7.05
C GLY A 226 1.39 29.11 -8.26
N ARG A 227 2.68 29.08 -8.63
CA ARG A 227 3.15 28.53 -9.93
C ARG A 227 3.43 27.03 -9.97
N ALA A 228 3.42 26.36 -8.82
CA ALA A 228 3.72 24.93 -8.71
C ALA A 228 2.55 24.22 -8.04
N PHE A 229 2.37 22.94 -8.38
CA PHE A 229 1.51 22.07 -7.60
C PHE A 229 2.23 21.72 -6.29
N CYS A 230 3.36 21.01 -6.39
CA CYS A 230 4.22 20.66 -5.27
C CYS A 230 5.61 20.24 -5.78
N ALA A 231 6.68 20.84 -5.25
CA ALA A 231 8.05 20.57 -5.66
C ALA A 231 8.71 19.33 -5.00
N GLY A 232 7.97 18.56 -4.22
CA GLY A 232 8.50 17.41 -3.48
C GLY A 232 8.79 17.74 -2.02
N ASP A 233 9.61 16.92 -1.37
CA ASP A 233 10.05 17.19 0.00
C ASP A 233 10.93 18.45 0.04
N ASP A 234 10.85 19.19 1.15
CA ASP A 234 11.65 20.40 1.33
C ASP A 234 13.11 20.00 1.61
N VAL A 235 13.91 19.92 0.54
CA VAL A 235 15.33 19.53 0.60
C VAL A 235 16.15 20.40 1.57
N ARG A 236 15.65 21.61 1.91
CA ARG A 236 16.35 22.56 2.78
C ARG A 236 16.29 22.17 4.26
N GLU A 237 15.29 21.39 4.70
CA GLU A 237 15.24 20.88 6.08
C GLU A 237 16.02 19.57 6.25
N LEU A 238 16.24 18.81 5.18
CA LEU A 238 16.90 17.50 5.25
C LEU A 238 18.24 17.51 6.01
N PRO A 239 19.17 18.47 5.80
CA PRO A 239 20.44 18.50 6.54
C PRO A 239 20.28 18.67 8.06
N ALA A 240 19.16 19.21 8.53
CA ALA A 240 18.88 19.44 9.94
C ALA A 240 18.13 18.28 10.61
N ILE A 241 17.68 17.29 9.84
CA ILE A 241 16.89 16.16 10.34
C ILE A 241 17.83 14.97 10.62
N PRO A 242 17.90 14.47 11.87
CA PRO A 242 18.66 13.27 12.19
C PRO A 242 18.14 12.05 11.41
N ILE A 243 19.03 11.12 11.06
CA ILE A 243 18.69 10.02 10.14
C ILE A 243 17.51 9.15 10.61
N GLU A 244 17.41 8.87 11.91
CA GLU A 244 16.28 8.11 12.47
C GLU A 244 14.96 8.88 12.35
N GLN A 245 15.00 10.21 12.45
CA GLN A 245 13.83 11.05 12.21
C GLN A 245 13.48 11.14 10.73
N ALA A 246 14.48 11.17 9.83
CA ALA A 246 14.27 11.12 8.39
C ALA A 246 13.61 9.80 7.97
N ARG A 247 14.03 8.66 8.56
CA ARG A 247 13.39 7.35 8.36
C ARG A 247 11.93 7.38 8.82
N ALA A 248 11.68 7.87 10.03
CA ALA A 248 10.33 7.97 10.56
C ALA A 248 9.43 8.91 9.72
N LEU A 249 9.97 10.03 9.25
CA LEU A 249 9.27 10.97 8.39
C LEU A 249 8.92 10.34 7.03
N SER A 250 9.88 9.67 6.39
CA SER A 250 9.64 8.99 5.10
C SER A 250 8.57 7.90 5.21
N LEU A 251 8.59 7.11 6.30
CA LEU A 251 7.53 6.13 6.57
C LEU A 251 6.16 6.79 6.78
N ARG A 252 6.11 7.91 7.51
CA ARG A 252 4.87 8.67 7.73
C ARG A 252 4.31 9.21 6.42
N GLN A 253 5.16 9.80 5.58
CA GLN A 253 4.77 10.31 4.26
C GLN A 253 4.27 9.20 3.33
N ALA A 254 4.97 8.07 3.28
CA ALA A 254 4.51 6.89 2.54
C ALA A 254 3.10 6.46 2.98
N GLN A 255 2.85 6.42 4.28
CA GLN A 255 1.55 6.04 4.82
C GLN A 255 0.48 7.11 4.59
N LEU A 256 0.85 8.38 4.62
CA LEU A 256 -0.03 9.52 4.32
C LEU A 256 -0.58 9.43 2.91
N TYR A 257 0.28 9.19 1.92
CA TYR A 257 -0.18 9.05 0.54
C TYR A 257 -1.05 7.80 0.34
N LEU A 258 -0.69 6.66 0.96
CA LEU A 258 -1.56 5.47 0.97
C LEU A 258 -2.90 5.69 1.67
N ALA A 259 -2.99 6.64 2.61
CA ALA A 259 -4.22 6.93 3.32
C ALA A 259 -5.28 7.55 2.40
N PHE A 260 -4.87 8.19 1.30
CA PHE A 260 -5.79 8.79 0.33
C PHE A 260 -6.64 7.74 -0.38
N GLU A 261 -6.06 6.57 -0.68
CA GLU A 261 -6.75 5.41 -1.27
C GLU A 261 -7.87 4.89 -0.36
N ARG A 262 -7.70 5.06 0.96
CA ARG A 262 -8.62 4.55 1.99
C ARG A 262 -9.72 5.55 2.35
N LEU A 263 -9.58 6.81 1.93
CA LEU A 263 -10.59 7.83 2.21
C LEU A 263 -11.89 7.54 1.42
N PRO A 264 -13.06 7.72 2.06
CA PRO A 264 -14.35 7.52 1.41
C PRO A 264 -14.71 8.63 0.41
N GLN A 265 -13.93 9.71 0.36
CA GLN A 265 -14.09 10.78 -0.63
C GLN A 265 -13.35 10.44 -1.93
N THR A 266 -13.91 10.91 -3.05
CA THR A 266 -13.16 10.96 -4.31
C THR A 266 -12.22 12.15 -4.28
N ILE A 267 -10.92 11.90 -4.45
CA ILE A 267 -9.84 12.88 -4.41
C ILE A 267 -9.38 13.17 -5.83
N ILE A 268 -9.37 14.44 -6.19
CA ILE A 268 -8.97 14.92 -7.51
C ILE A 268 -7.81 15.90 -7.33
N ALA A 269 -6.65 15.56 -7.89
CA ALA A 269 -5.52 16.47 -7.98
C ALA A 269 -5.71 17.43 -9.17
N LEU A 270 -5.67 18.72 -8.89
CA LEU A 270 -5.63 19.81 -9.85
C LEU A 270 -4.19 20.31 -9.96
N VAL A 271 -3.42 19.68 -10.83
CA VAL A 271 -1.99 19.92 -11.01
C VAL A 271 -1.79 21.20 -11.81
N ASN A 272 -1.69 22.33 -11.10
CA ASN A 272 -1.60 23.68 -11.65
C ASN A 272 -0.20 24.11 -12.10
N GLY A 273 0.83 23.28 -11.88
CA GLY A 273 2.21 23.55 -12.24
C GLY A 273 3.10 22.33 -11.99
N ASP A 274 4.38 22.55 -11.66
CA ASP A 274 5.32 21.46 -11.39
C ASP A 274 4.85 20.55 -10.24
N ALA A 275 4.89 19.24 -10.48
CA ALA A 275 4.61 18.17 -9.51
C ALA A 275 5.80 17.21 -9.49
N PHE A 276 6.79 17.47 -8.62
CA PHE A 276 8.07 16.76 -8.61
C PHE A 276 8.28 15.95 -7.33
N GLY A 277 8.98 14.83 -7.41
CA GLY A 277 9.31 13.95 -6.27
C GLY A 277 8.09 13.60 -5.44
N GLY A 278 8.12 13.86 -4.13
CA GLY A 278 6.96 13.73 -3.23
C GLY A 278 5.68 14.44 -3.71
N GLY A 279 5.78 15.53 -4.48
CA GLY A 279 4.64 16.21 -5.10
C GLY A 279 4.05 15.44 -6.28
N CYS A 280 4.89 14.74 -7.05
CA CYS A 280 4.44 13.78 -8.05
C CYS A 280 3.74 12.60 -7.37
N VAL A 281 4.29 12.11 -6.26
CA VAL A 281 3.64 11.05 -5.46
C VAL A 281 2.28 11.51 -4.92
N LEU A 282 2.18 12.71 -4.37
CA LEU A 282 0.91 13.27 -3.91
C LEU A 282 -0.12 13.34 -5.05
N ALA A 283 0.28 13.71 -6.26
CA ALA A 283 -0.62 13.69 -7.42
C ALA A 283 -1.03 12.25 -7.78
N CYS A 284 -0.09 11.29 -7.75
CA CYS A 284 -0.35 9.87 -8.01
C CYS A 284 -1.32 9.25 -6.99
N ALA A 285 -1.27 9.72 -5.74
CA ALA A 285 -2.13 9.25 -4.65
C ALA A 285 -3.60 9.72 -4.75
N ALA A 286 -3.89 10.71 -5.61
CA ALA A 286 -5.28 11.09 -5.89
C ALA A 286 -5.99 10.02 -6.72
N ASP A 287 -7.32 9.99 -6.68
CA ASP A 287 -8.08 9.05 -7.52
C ASP A 287 -8.05 9.49 -8.99
N LEU A 288 -8.14 10.80 -9.22
CA LEU A 288 -8.11 11.41 -10.54
C LEU A 288 -7.14 12.60 -10.57
N ARG A 289 -6.55 12.86 -11.74
CA ARG A 289 -5.60 13.95 -11.98
C ARG A 289 -6.01 14.75 -13.21
N LEU A 290 -6.26 16.04 -12.99
CA LEU A 290 -6.40 17.07 -14.02
C LEU A 290 -5.13 17.93 -13.99
N ALA A 291 -4.51 18.17 -15.13
CA ALA A 291 -3.29 18.99 -15.19
C ALA A 291 -3.46 20.19 -16.11
N CYS A 292 -2.80 21.30 -15.79
CA CYS A 292 -2.67 22.40 -16.73
C CYS A 292 -1.65 22.06 -17.83
N HIS A 293 -1.75 22.72 -18.99
CA HIS A 293 -0.81 22.51 -20.11
C HIS A 293 0.65 22.76 -19.72
N SER A 294 0.91 23.72 -18.83
CA SER A 294 2.25 24.03 -18.35
C SER A 294 2.75 23.12 -17.22
N ALA A 295 1.93 22.19 -16.73
CA ALA A 295 2.36 21.27 -15.67
C ALA A 295 3.45 20.32 -16.18
N ARG A 296 4.33 19.92 -15.26
CA ARG A 296 5.40 18.97 -15.50
C ARG A 296 5.48 17.99 -14.34
N PHE A 297 5.90 16.76 -14.62
CA PHE A 297 6.02 15.68 -13.64
C PHE A 297 7.44 15.12 -13.66
N ALA A 298 8.02 14.85 -12.49
CA ALA A 298 9.39 14.32 -12.39
C ALA A 298 9.60 13.56 -11.07
N MET A 299 10.58 12.65 -11.06
CA MET A 299 11.13 12.02 -9.85
C MET A 299 12.64 12.31 -9.78
N PRO A 300 13.03 13.55 -9.42
CA PRO A 300 14.40 14.04 -9.57
C PRO A 300 15.36 13.60 -8.46
N GLU A 301 14.92 12.80 -7.49
CA GLU A 301 15.67 12.39 -6.29
C GLU A 301 17.06 11.81 -6.63
N ILE A 302 17.16 11.05 -7.74
CA ILE A 302 18.41 10.44 -8.18
C ILE A 302 19.51 11.50 -8.43
N ARG A 303 19.12 12.73 -8.80
CA ARG A 303 20.04 13.86 -9.03
C ARG A 303 20.55 14.49 -7.74
N LEU A 304 19.99 14.11 -6.60
CA LEU A 304 20.44 14.50 -5.27
C LEU A 304 21.22 13.38 -4.57
N GLY A 305 21.34 12.20 -5.18
CA GLY A 305 22.13 11.08 -4.64
C GLY A 305 21.30 10.01 -3.92
N TRP A 306 19.97 9.98 -4.08
CA TRP A 306 19.13 8.94 -3.48
C TRP A 306 17.94 8.54 -4.38
N PRO A 307 17.39 7.32 -4.24
CA PRO A 307 16.17 6.94 -4.93
C PRO A 307 14.93 7.61 -4.31
N PRO A 308 13.79 7.67 -5.02
CA PRO A 308 12.52 8.04 -4.40
C PRO A 308 12.20 7.12 -3.21
N GLY A 309 11.87 7.70 -2.05
CA GLY A 309 11.70 6.97 -0.80
C GLY A 309 10.32 6.32 -0.59
N TYR A 310 9.36 6.61 -1.47
CA TYR A 310 7.99 6.09 -1.44
C TYR A 310 7.27 6.41 -2.77
N GLY A 311 6.06 5.86 -2.97
CA GLY A 311 5.20 6.14 -4.13
C GLY A 311 5.57 5.44 -5.44
N LEU A 312 6.72 4.75 -5.52
CA LEU A 312 7.21 4.08 -6.73
C LEU A 312 6.24 3.03 -7.28
N ALA A 313 5.61 2.27 -6.41
CA ALA A 313 4.68 1.24 -6.83
C ALA A 313 3.41 1.81 -7.47
N GLN A 314 2.87 2.89 -6.92
CA GLN A 314 1.70 3.57 -7.47
C GLN A 314 2.03 4.22 -8.81
N LEU A 315 3.18 4.90 -8.91
CA LEU A 315 3.68 5.39 -10.19
C LEU A 315 3.80 4.25 -11.21
N THR A 316 4.39 3.12 -10.82
CA THR A 316 4.57 1.95 -11.69
C THR A 316 3.24 1.35 -12.15
N ALA A 317 2.23 1.30 -11.28
CA ALA A 317 0.89 0.84 -11.63
C ALA A 317 0.20 1.77 -12.65
N LEU A 318 0.41 3.09 -12.52
CA LEU A 318 -0.18 4.09 -13.40
C LEU A 318 0.46 4.13 -14.79
N VAL A 319 1.80 4.17 -14.87
CA VAL A 319 2.51 4.39 -16.15
C VAL A 319 3.18 3.13 -16.70
N GLY A 320 3.20 2.04 -15.95
CA GLY A 320 3.94 0.82 -16.29
C GLY A 320 5.44 0.91 -15.98
N LYS A 321 6.06 -0.25 -15.79
CA LYS A 321 7.46 -0.39 -15.33
C LYS A 321 8.47 0.39 -16.17
N SER A 322 8.38 0.33 -17.50
CA SER A 322 9.38 0.95 -18.38
C SER A 322 9.42 2.47 -18.25
N ARG A 323 8.24 3.12 -18.22
CA ARG A 323 8.11 4.57 -18.07
C ARG A 323 8.45 5.02 -16.66
N ALA A 324 8.07 4.25 -15.64
CA ALA A 324 8.46 4.52 -14.25
C ALA A 324 9.99 4.48 -14.08
N LEU A 325 10.68 3.50 -14.68
CA LEU A 325 12.14 3.45 -14.69
C LEU A 325 12.73 4.65 -15.42
N GLN A 326 12.20 5.02 -16.59
CA GLN A 326 12.66 6.20 -17.32
C GLN A 326 12.58 7.47 -16.44
N LEU A 327 11.44 7.70 -15.78
CA LEU A 327 11.23 8.89 -14.96
C LEU A 327 12.16 8.93 -13.74
N CYS A 328 12.31 7.79 -13.04
CA CYS A 328 13.07 7.72 -11.80
C CYS A 328 14.59 7.63 -12.00
N LEU A 329 15.06 6.96 -13.06
CA LEU A 329 16.50 6.78 -13.29
C LEU A 329 17.15 7.99 -13.96
N THR A 330 16.39 8.80 -14.70
CA THR A 330 16.89 10.03 -15.33
C THR A 330 16.65 11.27 -14.47
N GLY A 331 15.57 11.25 -13.67
CA GLY A 331 15.06 12.42 -12.98
C GLY A 331 14.60 13.55 -13.91
N ASP A 332 14.44 13.28 -15.22
CA ASP A 332 13.99 14.27 -16.19
C ASP A 332 12.50 14.56 -16.05
N PRO A 333 12.07 15.83 -16.21
CA PRO A 333 10.65 16.15 -16.23
C PRO A 333 9.99 15.74 -17.54
N ILE A 334 8.79 15.18 -17.44
CA ILE A 334 7.89 14.98 -18.58
C ILE A 334 6.84 16.10 -18.63
N SER A 335 6.39 16.44 -19.85
CA SER A 335 5.30 17.38 -20.03
C SER A 335 3.96 16.79 -19.60
N SER A 336 2.98 17.65 -19.34
CA SER A 336 1.59 17.26 -19.10
C SER A 336 0.97 16.48 -20.28
N SER A 337 1.36 16.75 -21.52
CA SER A 337 0.93 15.97 -22.70
C SER A 337 1.51 14.56 -22.68
N GLN A 338 2.80 14.42 -22.39
CA GLN A 338 3.41 13.09 -22.22
C GLN A 338 2.81 12.34 -21.04
N ALA A 339 2.52 13.03 -19.94
CA ALA A 339 1.85 12.46 -18.78
C ALA A 339 0.44 11.93 -19.13
N LEU A 340 -0.30 12.62 -20.01
CA LEU A 340 -1.59 12.14 -20.52
C LEU A 340 -1.40 10.88 -21.37
N ASP A 341 -0.47 10.90 -22.32
CA ASP A 341 -0.15 9.75 -23.17
C ASP A 341 0.32 8.52 -22.38
N TRP A 342 0.96 8.75 -21.24
CA TRP A 342 1.45 7.69 -20.35
C TRP A 342 0.38 7.12 -19.44
N GLY A 343 -0.79 7.76 -19.33
CA GLY A 343 -1.85 7.41 -18.38
C GLY A 343 -1.61 7.95 -16.97
N LEU A 344 -0.60 8.82 -16.78
CA LEU A 344 -0.32 9.44 -15.48
C LEU A 344 -1.39 10.45 -15.10
N ILE A 345 -1.97 11.18 -16.07
CA ILE A 345 -3.10 12.09 -15.83
C ILE A 345 -4.33 11.68 -16.62
N ASN A 346 -5.52 12.08 -16.15
CA ASN A 346 -6.79 11.75 -16.80
C ASN A 346 -7.19 12.77 -17.87
N GLU A 347 -6.87 14.05 -17.65
CA GLU A 347 -7.32 15.12 -18.54
C GLU A 347 -6.38 16.33 -18.48
N LEU A 348 -6.12 16.90 -19.66
CA LEU A 348 -5.33 18.11 -19.85
C LEU A 348 -6.26 19.32 -20.01
N VAL A 349 -6.02 20.38 -19.23
CA VAL A 349 -6.94 21.53 -19.13
C VAL A 349 -6.17 22.84 -19.34
N PRO A 350 -6.73 23.86 -19.99
CA PRO A 350 -6.14 25.20 -19.99
C PRO A 350 -5.98 25.74 -18.56
N ALA A 351 -4.87 26.42 -18.26
CA ALA A 351 -4.53 26.84 -16.89
C ALA A 351 -5.66 27.66 -16.21
N GLY A 352 -6.29 28.59 -16.96
CA GLY A 352 -7.40 29.41 -16.45
C GLY A 352 -8.72 28.66 -16.23
N GLN A 353 -8.82 27.39 -16.64
CA GLN A 353 -10.04 26.58 -16.53
C GLN A 353 -9.90 25.42 -15.54
N LEU A 354 -8.71 25.15 -15.01
CA LEU A 354 -8.43 23.96 -14.19
C LEU A 354 -9.36 23.86 -12.96
N GLN A 355 -9.54 24.96 -12.22
CA GLN A 355 -10.41 25.00 -11.04
C GLN A 355 -11.89 24.78 -11.40
N ALA A 356 -12.36 25.49 -12.44
CA ALA A 356 -13.73 25.34 -12.93
C ALA A 356 -14.01 23.91 -13.41
N ARG A 357 -13.04 23.30 -14.10
CA ARG A 357 -13.15 21.94 -14.61
C ARG A 357 -13.16 20.89 -13.49
N GLY A 358 -12.28 21.04 -12.51
CA GLY A 358 -12.27 20.22 -11.30
C GLY A 358 -13.62 20.28 -10.56
N ARG A 359 -14.16 21.50 -10.40
CA ARG A 359 -15.48 21.70 -9.80
C ARG A 359 -16.59 21.00 -10.58
N GLN A 360 -16.64 21.16 -11.91
CA GLN A 360 -17.62 20.47 -12.75
C GLN A 360 -17.55 18.93 -12.61
N LEU A 361 -16.33 18.38 -12.52
CA LEU A 361 -16.14 16.95 -12.30
C LEU A 361 -16.68 16.52 -10.93
N CYS A 362 -16.40 17.27 -9.86
CA CYS A 362 -16.99 17.03 -8.55
C CYS A 362 -18.52 17.11 -8.60
N ASP A 363 -19.10 18.15 -9.20
CA ASP A 363 -20.55 18.32 -9.28
C ASP A 363 -21.21 17.12 -9.97
N ARG A 364 -20.58 16.59 -11.04
CA ARG A 364 -21.03 15.36 -11.70
C ARG A 364 -20.94 14.13 -10.78
N LEU A 365 -19.83 13.95 -10.06
CA LEU A 365 -19.66 12.85 -9.11
C LEU A 365 -20.68 12.93 -7.95
N LEU A 366 -21.04 14.12 -7.51
CA LEU A 366 -22.04 14.32 -6.46
C LEU A 366 -23.45 13.87 -6.87
N GLN A 367 -23.77 13.81 -8.17
CA GLN A 367 -25.02 13.25 -8.68
C GLN A 367 -25.06 11.71 -8.66
N LEU A 368 -23.93 11.05 -8.44
CA LEU A 368 -23.84 9.59 -8.40
C LEU A 368 -24.06 9.03 -6.97
N PRO A 369 -24.47 7.76 -6.83
CA PRO A 369 -24.64 7.14 -5.52
C PRO A 369 -23.33 7.11 -4.72
N ALA A 370 -23.33 7.73 -3.54
CA ALA A 370 -22.11 7.90 -2.73
C ALA A 370 -21.45 6.57 -2.35
N GLU A 371 -22.25 5.57 -1.99
CA GLU A 371 -21.74 4.26 -1.59
C GLU A 371 -21.16 3.48 -2.77
N ALA A 372 -21.76 3.59 -3.95
CA ALA A 372 -21.21 2.99 -5.15
C ALA A 372 -19.84 3.59 -5.49
N LEU A 373 -19.69 4.92 -5.43
CA LEU A 373 -18.39 5.57 -5.66
C LEU A 373 -17.31 5.10 -4.66
N ARG A 374 -17.65 5.03 -3.38
CA ARG A 374 -16.75 4.54 -2.32
C ARG A 374 -16.33 3.11 -2.57
N ALA A 375 -17.29 2.22 -2.80
CA ALA A 375 -17.04 0.81 -3.05
C ALA A 375 -16.20 0.61 -4.32
N THR A 376 -16.50 1.32 -5.41
CA THR A 376 -15.72 1.26 -6.65
C THR A 376 -14.25 1.64 -6.41
N LYS A 377 -14.00 2.78 -5.75
CA LYS A 377 -12.65 3.21 -5.37
C LYS A 377 -11.93 2.14 -4.54
N GLN A 378 -12.59 1.63 -3.50
CA GLN A 378 -12.02 0.61 -2.62
C GLN A 378 -11.68 -0.68 -3.37
N LEU A 379 -12.57 -1.16 -4.23
CA LEU A 379 -12.36 -2.37 -5.02
C LEU A 379 -11.17 -2.24 -5.98
N ILE A 380 -11.00 -1.08 -6.63
CA ILE A 380 -9.85 -0.83 -7.51
C ILE A 380 -8.54 -0.87 -6.71
N HIS A 381 -8.45 -0.19 -5.57
CA HIS A 381 -7.23 -0.20 -4.73
C HIS A 381 -6.98 -1.54 -4.00
N LEU A 382 -8.00 -2.39 -3.90
CA LEU A 382 -7.83 -3.78 -3.44
C LEU A 382 -7.27 -4.67 -4.54
N ASP A 383 -7.65 -4.42 -5.81
CA ASP A 383 -7.23 -5.19 -6.98
C ASP A 383 -5.78 -4.91 -7.43
N GLU A 384 -5.20 -3.75 -7.06
CA GLU A 384 -3.81 -3.36 -7.33
C GLU A 384 -2.75 -4.37 -6.80
N GLY A 385 -3.15 -5.39 -6.05
CA GLY A 385 -2.31 -6.48 -5.55
C GLY A 385 -1.57 -6.15 -4.25
N SER A 386 -0.88 -7.12 -3.67
CA SER A 386 -0.16 -6.94 -2.39
C SER A 386 1.20 -6.26 -2.53
N GLN A 387 1.80 -6.27 -3.74
CA GLN A 387 3.14 -5.75 -3.98
C GLN A 387 3.28 -4.22 -3.81
N PRO A 388 2.29 -3.38 -4.16
CA PRO A 388 2.43 -1.92 -4.06
C PRO A 388 2.59 -1.40 -2.64
N LYS A 389 1.87 -1.99 -1.68
CA LYS A 389 1.81 -1.49 -0.30
C LYS A 389 3.01 -1.93 0.55
N VAL A 390 3.69 -3.02 0.19
CA VAL A 390 4.91 -3.50 0.87
C VAL A 390 6.16 -2.80 0.36
N ALA A 391 6.18 -2.37 -0.92
CA ALA A 391 7.32 -1.74 -1.56
C ALA A 391 7.82 -0.49 -0.81
N HIS A 392 6.93 0.34 -0.26
CA HIS A 392 7.33 1.61 0.36
C HIS A 392 8.29 1.45 1.55
N ARG A 393 8.22 0.36 2.31
CA ARG A 393 9.22 0.12 3.37
C ARG A 393 10.61 -0.12 2.79
N ALA A 394 10.70 -0.89 1.69
CA ALA A 394 11.95 -1.11 0.99
C ALA A 394 12.46 0.17 0.30
N ASP A 395 11.55 0.95 -0.28
CA ASP A 395 11.84 2.27 -0.86
C ASP A 395 12.45 3.19 0.21
N THR A 396 11.84 3.27 1.40
CA THR A 396 12.34 4.08 2.52
C THR A 396 13.71 3.62 2.99
N GLU A 397 13.93 2.31 3.18
CA GLU A 397 15.26 1.84 3.62
C GLU A 397 16.34 2.03 2.55
N ALA A 398 15.98 1.99 1.26
CA ALA A 398 16.90 2.33 0.17
C ALA A 398 17.24 3.83 0.18
N TYR A 399 16.23 4.69 0.33
CA TYR A 399 16.41 6.13 0.50
C TYR A 399 17.33 6.44 1.68
N ILE A 400 17.06 5.90 2.87
CA ILE A 400 17.84 6.17 4.08
C ILE A 400 19.30 5.73 3.93
N ARG A 401 19.54 4.55 3.37
CA ARG A 401 20.90 4.09 3.10
C ARG A 401 21.67 5.04 2.18
N CYS A 402 21.04 5.52 1.10
CA CYS A 402 21.67 6.46 0.17
C CYS A 402 21.85 7.85 0.79
N LEU A 403 20.88 8.33 1.58
CA LEU A 403 20.92 9.62 2.26
C LEU A 403 22.12 9.77 3.21
N GLN A 404 22.58 8.66 3.81
CA GLN A 404 23.79 8.62 4.65
C GLN A 404 25.09 8.60 3.85
N GLY A 405 25.02 8.39 2.53
CA GLY A 405 26.17 8.22 1.65
C GLY A 405 26.80 9.53 1.20
N PRO A 406 28.02 9.46 0.64
CA PRO A 406 28.77 10.64 0.18
C PRO A 406 28.06 11.40 -0.96
N ASP A 407 27.37 10.68 -1.85
CA ASP A 407 26.67 11.29 -2.98
C ASP A 407 25.47 12.12 -2.55
N ALA A 408 24.78 11.74 -1.47
CA ALA A 408 23.70 12.54 -0.89
C ALA A 408 24.23 13.85 -0.27
N ILE A 409 25.37 13.77 0.42
CA ILE A 409 26.04 14.96 0.99
C ILE A 409 26.43 15.92 -0.14
N GLU A 410 27.04 15.40 -1.20
CA GLU A 410 27.41 16.20 -2.37
C GLU A 410 26.18 16.76 -3.10
N GLY A 411 25.13 15.96 -3.29
CA GLY A 411 23.89 16.40 -3.92
C GLY A 411 23.22 17.55 -3.15
N LEU A 412 23.17 17.46 -1.82
CA LEU A 412 22.66 18.53 -0.96
C LEU A 412 23.51 19.80 -1.05
N ASN A 413 24.84 19.67 -1.01
CA ASN A 413 25.76 20.81 -1.14
C ASN A 413 25.64 21.48 -2.52
N ALA A 414 25.64 20.68 -3.59
CA ALA A 414 25.50 21.15 -4.96
C ALA A 414 24.16 21.86 -5.19
N PHE A 415 23.08 21.34 -4.62
CA PHE A 415 21.76 21.98 -4.64
C PHE A 415 21.76 23.34 -3.92
N ALA A 416 22.34 23.41 -2.72
CA ALA A 416 22.46 24.65 -1.95
C ALA A 416 23.32 25.71 -2.67
N GLU A 417 24.42 25.28 -3.29
CA GLU A 417 25.36 26.10 -4.04
C GLU A 417 24.90 26.40 -5.48
N LYS A 418 23.78 25.81 -5.93
CA LYS A 418 23.23 25.93 -7.29
C LYS A 418 24.24 25.56 -8.39
N ARG A 419 24.98 24.47 -8.17
CA ARG A 419 25.97 23.93 -9.12
C ARG A 419 25.65 22.47 -9.49
N PRO A 420 26.24 21.93 -10.57
CA PRO A 420 26.18 20.50 -10.85
C PRO A 420 26.88 19.68 -9.73
N PRO A 421 26.31 18.53 -9.32
CA PRO A 421 26.95 17.63 -8.37
C PRO A 421 28.09 16.83 -9.00
N LYS A 422 29.03 16.37 -8.17
CA LYS A 422 30.17 15.51 -8.52
C LYS A 422 30.12 14.20 -7.74
N PHE A 423 29.40 13.22 -8.26
CA PHE A 423 29.24 11.92 -7.60
C PHE A 423 30.51 11.07 -7.64
N THR A 424 30.64 10.18 -6.66
CA THR A 424 31.84 9.37 -6.39
C THR A 424 32.12 8.32 -7.47
N GLU A 425 31.09 7.73 -8.07
CA GLU A 425 31.15 6.83 -9.23
C GLU A 425 30.05 7.19 -10.24
N PRO A 426 30.32 8.11 -11.20
CA PRO A 426 29.30 8.70 -12.08
C PRO A 426 28.84 7.80 -13.24
#